data_AF-A0A1G8CLE1-F1
#
_entry.id   AF-A0A1G8CLE1-F1
#
_cell.length_a   1.000
_cell.length_b   1.000
_cell.length_c   1.000
_cell.angle_alpha   90.00
_cell.angle_beta   90.00
_cell.angle_gamma   90.00
#
_symmetry.space_group_name_H-M   'P 1'
#
loop_
_entity.id
_entity.type
_entity.pdbx_description
1 polymer ?
#
loop_
_entity_poly.entity_id
_entity_poly.type
_entity_poly.pdbx_seq_one_letter_code
_entity_poly.pdbx_strand_id
1 'polypeptide(L)'
;GNEISLLDVLQEDGPDIADLIQLKMEKKQVYGFMNVLDEREKEVIIYRFGLEHEKEKTQREIAKELGISRSYVSRIEKRALLKLFQEFYKQQKQVSGDMPSIPLNKIDR
;
A
#
# COMPACT_ATOMS: atom_id res chain seq x y z
N GLY A 1 -5.74 14.12 22.71
CA GLY A 1 -5.86 14.95 21.50
C GLY A 1 -5.81 14.01 20.33
N ASN A 2 -6.86 14.01 19.50
CA ASN A 2 -7.28 12.89 18.66
C ASN A 2 -6.16 12.21 17.88
N GLU A 3 -5.86 10.98 18.29
CA GLU A 3 -5.08 10.00 17.54
C GLU A 3 -5.91 9.59 16.34
N ILE A 4 -5.54 10.01 15.13
CA ILE A 4 -6.18 9.52 13.91
C ILE A 4 -5.70 8.08 13.71
N SER A 5 -6.56 7.11 14.01
CA SER A 5 -6.28 5.71 13.69
C SER A 5 -6.27 5.54 12.18
N LEU A 6 -5.35 4.74 11.63
CA LEU A 6 -5.35 4.40 10.20
C LEU A 6 -6.68 3.71 9.80
N LEU A 7 -7.35 3.06 10.75
CA LEU A 7 -8.71 2.53 10.58
C LEU A 7 -9.77 3.63 10.39
N ASP A 8 -9.58 4.81 10.98
CA ASP A 8 -10.50 5.96 10.83
C ASP A 8 -10.32 6.66 9.48
N VAL A 9 -9.10 6.65 8.91
CA VAL A 9 -8.84 7.11 7.54
C VAL A 9 -9.43 6.15 6.50
N LEU A 10 -9.59 4.88 6.88
CA LEU A 10 -10.12 3.81 6.03
C LEU A 10 -11.64 3.68 6.05
N GLN A 11 -12.36 4.54 6.78
CA GLN A 11 -13.82 4.63 6.72
C GLN A 11 -14.27 5.12 5.33
N GLU A 12 -15.47 4.71 4.90
CA GLU A 12 -16.00 4.84 3.53
C GLU A 12 -15.98 6.27 2.93
N ASP A 13 -15.84 7.30 3.75
CA ASP A 13 -15.85 8.71 3.34
C ASP A 13 -14.46 9.38 3.30
N GLY A 14 -13.39 8.62 3.58
CA GLY A 14 -11.99 9.11 3.52
C GLY A 14 -11.34 8.94 2.13
N PRO A 15 -10.29 9.71 1.81
CA PRO A 15 -9.51 9.50 0.58
C PRO A 15 -8.92 8.08 0.56
N ASP A 16 -8.94 7.43 -0.62
CA ASP A 16 -8.43 6.07 -0.78
C ASP A 16 -7.00 6.01 -0.24
N ILE A 17 -6.72 5.01 0.60
CA ILE A 17 -5.38 4.80 1.15
C ILE A 17 -4.36 4.62 0.04
N ALA A 18 -4.78 4.09 -1.12
CA ALA A 18 -3.91 4.03 -2.29
C ALA A 18 -3.46 5.42 -2.75
N ASP A 19 -4.39 6.38 -2.81
CA ASP A 19 -4.11 7.76 -3.22
C ASP A 19 -3.23 8.49 -2.19
N LEU A 20 -3.50 8.29 -0.89
CA LEU A 20 -2.69 8.88 0.18
C LEU A 20 -1.25 8.35 0.18
N ILE A 21 -1.07 7.06 -0.08
CA ILE A 21 0.24 6.42 -0.12
C ILE A 21 0.97 6.85 -1.40
N GLN A 22 0.28 6.86 -2.54
CA GLN A 22 0.84 7.32 -3.80
C GLN A 22 1.25 8.80 -3.78
N LEU A 23 0.52 9.65 -3.06
CA LEU A 23 0.89 11.06 -2.87
C LEU A 23 2.15 11.22 -1.99
N LYS A 24 2.36 10.31 -1.02
CA LYS A 24 3.46 10.42 -0.04
C LYS A 24 4.72 9.63 -0.39
N MET A 25 4.61 8.58 -1.20
CA MET A 25 5.72 7.68 -1.55
C MET A 25 6.10 7.82 -3.02
N GLU A 26 7.36 8.15 -3.28
CA GLU A 26 7.91 8.15 -4.63
C GLU A 26 8.19 6.73 -5.13
N LYS A 27 8.19 6.52 -6.46
CA LYS A 27 8.49 5.20 -7.08
C LYS A 27 9.79 4.57 -6.56
N LYS A 28 10.83 5.37 -6.33
CA LYS A 28 12.12 4.90 -5.80
C LYS A 28 11.98 4.32 -4.39
N GLN A 29 11.11 4.92 -3.57
CA GLN A 29 10.85 4.47 -2.21
C GLN A 29 10.03 3.18 -2.24
N VAL A 30 8.98 3.13 -3.08
CA VAL A 30 8.21 1.90 -3.32
C VAL A 30 9.14 0.75 -3.69
N TYR A 31 10.04 0.97 -4.66
CA TYR A 31 11.02 -0.03 -5.09
C TYR A 31 11.94 -0.48 -3.94
N GLY A 32 12.38 0.44 -3.09
CA GLY A 32 13.23 0.15 -1.93
C GLY A 32 12.60 -0.74 -0.86
N PHE A 33 11.27 -0.84 -0.82
CA PHE A 33 10.51 -1.65 0.14
C PHE A 33 9.81 -2.87 -0.48
N MET A 34 10.07 -3.19 -1.75
CA MET A 34 9.43 -4.33 -2.43
C MET A 34 9.71 -5.67 -1.74
N ASN A 35 10.78 -5.76 -0.95
CA ASN A 35 11.15 -6.97 -0.20
C ASN A 35 10.15 -7.36 0.90
N VAL A 36 9.30 -6.44 1.38
CA VAL A 36 8.28 -6.77 2.40
C VAL A 36 6.97 -7.30 1.85
N LEU A 37 6.84 -7.29 0.52
CA LEU A 37 5.69 -7.81 -0.18
C LEU A 37 5.85 -9.29 -0.49
N ASP A 38 4.75 -10.02 -0.51
CA ASP A 38 4.73 -11.35 -1.11
C ASP A 38 4.74 -11.27 -2.65
N GLU A 39 4.98 -12.39 -3.33
CA GLU A 39 5.12 -12.41 -4.80
C GLU A 39 3.90 -11.85 -5.53
N ARG A 40 2.68 -12.09 -5.01
CA ARG A 40 1.44 -11.62 -5.65
C ARG A 40 1.23 -10.13 -5.43
N GLU A 41 1.58 -9.64 -4.25
CA GLU A 41 1.60 -8.21 -3.93
C GLU A 41 2.63 -7.46 -4.78
N LYS A 42 3.86 -8.00 -4.91
CA LYS A 42 4.90 -7.43 -5.76
C LYS A 42 4.43 -7.31 -7.20
N GLU A 43 3.87 -8.38 -7.76
CA GLU A 43 3.38 -8.40 -9.14
C GLU A 43 2.34 -7.30 -9.39
N VAL A 44 1.36 -7.14 -8.48
CA VAL A 44 0.36 -6.07 -8.59
C VAL A 44 1.00 -4.68 -8.48
N ILE A 45 1.94 -4.47 -7.56
CA ILE A 45 2.63 -3.17 -7.39
C ILE A 45 3.54 -2.85 -8.58
N ILE A 46 4.24 -3.83 -9.15
CA ILE A 46 5.05 -3.65 -10.36
C ILE A 46 4.19 -3.10 -11.49
N TYR A 47 3.03 -3.71 -11.75
CA TYR A 47 2.11 -3.22 -12.77
C TYR A 47 1.47 -1.88 -12.42
N ARG A 48 1.07 -1.64 -11.17
CA ARG A 48 0.42 -0.37 -10.77
C ARG A 48 1.35 0.83 -10.93
N PHE A 49 2.64 0.66 -10.62
CA PHE A 49 3.63 1.74 -10.61
C PHE A 49 4.57 1.74 -11.82
N GLY A 50 4.42 0.77 -12.74
CA GLY A 50 5.27 0.64 -13.92
C GLY A 50 6.74 0.43 -13.54
N LEU A 51 7.00 -0.54 -12.67
CA LEU A 51 8.34 -0.91 -12.22
C LEU A 51 8.89 -2.03 -13.11
N GLU A 52 10.17 -2.37 -12.99
CA GLU A 52 10.77 -3.51 -13.71
C GLU A 52 10.52 -3.51 -15.23
N HIS A 53 10.48 -2.32 -15.84
CA HIS A 53 10.26 -2.11 -17.28
C HIS A 53 8.81 -2.36 -17.74
N GLU A 54 7.89 -2.57 -16.80
CA GLU A 54 6.45 -2.60 -17.06
C GLU A 54 5.87 -1.19 -17.19
N LYS A 55 4.74 -1.10 -17.90
CA LYS A 55 3.93 0.12 -17.94
C LYS A 55 2.96 0.15 -16.76
N GLU A 56 2.63 1.35 -16.30
CA GLU A 56 1.54 1.55 -15.35
C GLU A 56 0.23 1.01 -15.92
N LYS A 57 -0.47 0.19 -15.15
CA LYS A 57 -1.76 -0.41 -15.49
C LYS A 57 -2.79 -0.08 -14.43
N THR A 58 -4.03 0.10 -14.82
CA THR A 58 -5.18 0.20 -13.91
C THR A 58 -5.49 -1.15 -13.27
N GLN A 59 -6.20 -1.16 -12.14
CA GLN A 59 -6.66 -2.40 -11.51
C GLN A 59 -7.51 -3.28 -12.46
N ARG A 60 -8.25 -2.67 -13.40
CA ARG A 60 -9.05 -3.41 -14.39
C ARG A 60 -8.17 -4.13 -15.42
N GLU A 61 -7.10 -3.47 -15.87
CA GLU A 61 -6.14 -4.07 -16.80
C GLU A 61 -5.37 -5.21 -16.13
N ILE A 62 -4.88 -4.98 -14.91
CA ILE A 62 -4.21 -6.01 -14.10
C ILE A 62 -5.14 -7.20 -13.85
N ALA A 63 -6.41 -6.95 -13.51
CA ALA A 63 -7.40 -8.01 -13.32
C ALA A 63 -7.57 -8.88 -14.56
N LYS A 64 -7.64 -8.26 -15.73
CA LYS A 64 -7.74 -8.96 -17.01
C LYS A 64 -6.49 -9.80 -17.31
N GLU A 65 -5.32 -9.24 -17.06
CA GLU A 65 -4.02 -9.91 -17.30
C GLU A 65 -3.79 -11.08 -16.36
N LEU A 66 -4.15 -10.91 -15.09
CA LEU A 66 -3.97 -11.93 -14.04
C LEU A 66 -5.11 -12.93 -13.92
N GLY A 67 -6.17 -12.81 -14.73
CA GLY A 67 -7.33 -13.70 -14.73
C GLY A 67 -8.12 -13.69 -13.42
N ILE A 68 -8.15 -12.57 -12.70
CA ILE A 68 -8.84 -12.42 -11.41
C ILE A 68 -9.78 -11.23 -11.40
N SER A 69 -10.64 -11.10 -10.37
CA SER A 69 -11.56 -9.97 -10.28
C SER A 69 -10.83 -8.66 -9.96
N ARG A 70 -11.33 -7.53 -10.48
CA ARG A 70 -10.85 -6.18 -10.11
C ARG A 70 -10.91 -5.94 -8.61
N SER A 71 -11.96 -6.41 -7.95
CA SER A 71 -12.08 -6.32 -6.49
C SER A 71 -10.96 -7.07 -5.79
N TYR A 72 -10.56 -8.24 -6.31
CA TYR A 72 -9.42 -8.96 -5.74
C TYR A 72 -8.09 -8.23 -5.93
N VAL A 73 -7.84 -7.67 -7.12
CA VAL A 73 -6.66 -6.80 -7.36
C VAL A 73 -6.64 -5.62 -6.39
N SER A 74 -7.78 -4.94 -6.20
CA SER A 74 -7.90 -3.83 -5.25
C SER A 74 -7.56 -4.24 -3.81
N ARG A 75 -7.98 -5.43 -3.36
CA ARG A 75 -7.62 -5.94 -2.04
C ARG A 75 -6.12 -6.24 -1.90
N ILE A 76 -5.50 -6.80 -2.95
CA ILE A 76 -4.05 -7.08 -2.98
C ILE A 76 -3.28 -5.76 -2.93
N GLU A 77 -3.63 -4.80 -3.79
CA GLU A 77 -3.01 -3.47 -3.83
C GLU A 77 -3.10 -2.77 -2.48
N LYS A 78 -4.29 -2.72 -1.87
CA LYS A 78 -4.50 -2.09 -0.57
C LYS A 78 -3.60 -2.69 0.51
N ARG A 79 -3.47 -4.03 0.55
CA ARG A 79 -2.62 -4.75 1.50
C ARG A 79 -1.14 -4.46 1.25
N ALA A 80 -0.70 -4.49 -0.01
CA ALA A 80 0.67 -4.21 -0.38
C ALA A 80 1.07 -2.76 -0.01
N LEU A 81 0.24 -1.78 -0.36
CA LEU A 81 0.48 -0.38 -0.03
C LEU A 81 0.54 -0.16 1.49
N LEU A 82 -0.34 -0.80 2.26
CA LEU A 82 -0.27 -0.78 3.73
C LEU A 82 1.07 -1.27 4.27
N LYS A 83 1.62 -2.37 3.74
CA LYS A 83 2.94 -2.90 4.14
C LYS A 83 4.07 -1.92 3.78
N LEU A 84 4.06 -1.41 2.55
CA LEU A 84 5.05 -0.44 2.08
C LEU A 84 5.05 0.83 2.94
N PHE A 85 3.85 1.34 3.27
CA PHE A 85 3.68 2.49 4.12
C PHE A 85 4.21 2.23 5.54
N GLN A 86 3.89 1.09 6.14
CA GLN A 86 4.42 0.74 7.46
C GLN A 86 5.94 0.72 7.49
N GLU A 87 6.60 0.16 6.47
CA GLU A 87 8.05 0.14 6.37
C GLU A 87 8.65 1.53 6.13
N PHE A 88 8.01 2.32 5.27
CA PHE A 88 8.40 3.70 5.02
C PHE A 88 8.43 4.52 6.32
N TYR A 89 7.40 4.42 7.17
CA TYR A 89 7.38 5.11 8.45
C TYR A 89 8.29 4.49 9.51
N LYS A 90 8.53 3.17 9.49
CA LYS A 90 9.55 2.56 10.36
C LYS A 90 10.95 3.12 10.05
N GLN A 91 11.27 3.34 8.77
CA GLN A 91 12.51 4.01 8.40
C GLN A 91 12.53 5.48 8.85
N GLN A 92 11.43 6.23 8.69
CA GLN A 92 11.38 7.62 9.18
C GLN A 92 11.45 7.74 10.71
N LYS A 93 10.89 6.79 11.48
CA LYS A 93 11.00 6.74 12.95
C LYS A 93 12.45 6.63 13.44
N GLN A 94 13.34 6.03 12.67
CA GLN A 94 14.77 5.97 13.01
C GLN A 94 15.47 7.31 12.79
N VAL A 95 14.84 8.25 12.08
CA VAL A 95 15.38 9.58 11.75
C VAL A 95 14.72 10.69 12.58
N SER A 96 13.45 10.51 12.98
CA SER A 96 12.69 11.49 13.76
C SER A 96 11.82 10.77 14.81
N GLY A 97 12.10 11.03 16.09
CA GLY A 97 11.61 10.25 17.24
C GLY A 97 10.13 10.34 17.61
N ASP A 98 9.22 10.74 16.72
CA ASP A 98 7.79 10.81 17.01
C ASP A 98 6.94 10.16 15.90
N MET A 99 6.20 9.12 16.26
CA MET A 99 5.02 8.68 15.49
C MET A 99 4.06 7.85 16.37
N PRO A 100 2.73 8.04 16.23
CA PRO A 100 1.70 7.33 16.99
C PRO A 100 1.71 5.82 16.72
N SER A 101 1.34 5.07 17.75
CA SER A 101 1.34 3.60 17.80
C SER A 101 0.11 3.02 17.06
N ILE A 102 0.30 2.13 16.10
CA ILE A 102 -0.80 1.36 15.48
C ILE A 102 -0.74 -0.09 16.01
N PRO A 103 -1.72 -0.55 16.80
CA PRO A 103 -1.76 -1.94 17.27
C PRO A 103 -2.22 -2.90 16.17
N LEU A 104 -1.43 -3.96 15.93
CA LEU A 104 -1.63 -4.99 14.90
C LEU A 104 -2.73 -6.03 15.21
N ASN A 105 -3.32 -6.02 16.40
CA ASN A 105 -4.26 -7.06 16.84
C ASN A 105 -5.72 -6.65 16.67
N LYS A 106 -6.23 -6.55 15.42
CA LYS A 106 -7.67 -6.72 15.08
C LYS A 106 -7.88 -7.12 13.60
N ILE A 107 -7.01 -7.95 13.03
CA ILE A 107 -7.28 -8.64 11.75
C ILE A 107 -7.85 -10.02 12.10
N ASP A 108 -9.07 -10.04 12.63
CA ASP A 108 -9.96 -11.21 12.61
C ASP A 108 -11.32 -10.81 13.16
N ARG A 109 -12.25 -10.51 12.24
CA ARG A 109 -13.68 -10.89 12.21
C ARG A 109 -14.38 -10.21 11.04
#